data_AF-A0A3S1SX77-F1
#
_entry.id   AF-A0A3S1SX77-F1
#
_cell.length_a   1.000
_cell.length_b   1.000
_cell.length_c   1.000
_cell.angle_alpha   90.00
_cell.angle_beta   90.00
_cell.angle_gamma   90.00
#
_symmetry.space_group_name_H-M   'P 1'
#
loop_
_entity.id
_entity.type
_entity.pdbx_description
1 polymer ?
#
loop_
_entity_poly.entity_id
_entity_poly.type
_entity_poly.pdbx_seq_one_letter_code
_entity_poly.pdbx_strand_id
1 'polypeptide(L)'
;SFGMTAGTVLPLISGVPVYFYPSPLHYRIVPELIYGSNATIIFGTDTFLAGYARTAHPYDFRSVRYCFAGAEPVKAATRTTYMEKFGLRILEGYGVTEAAPVIAINTPMYNKSGSVGKIMPGMEYRLDPVPGVDEGGRLFVRGPNVMAGYLRAENPGVIEPVKDGWHDTGDVVTVDDAGFISIRGRAKRFAKIGGEMISLAAVEALAGELWKGSPAAVATVPDARKGEKLILITEASGATRADFLAFAKAHGAMDLMVPAEVRVVPKVPVLGSGKLDFAGVTRMVRGEEELKVKAA
;
A
#
# COMPACT_ATOMS: atom_id res chain seq x y z
N SER A 1 12.86 -6.88 1.95
CA SER A 1 13.89 -5.95 1.48
C SER A 1 14.11 -4.78 2.43
N PHE A 2 13.09 -3.96 2.75
CA PHE A 2 13.29 -2.73 3.54
C PHE A 2 13.86 -2.96 4.95
N GLY A 3 13.31 -3.90 5.71
CA GLY A 3 13.85 -4.26 7.03
C GLY A 3 15.30 -4.76 6.98
N MET A 4 15.70 -5.43 5.91
CA MET A 4 17.09 -5.87 5.72
C MET A 4 18.01 -4.67 5.42
N THR A 5 17.64 -3.81 4.46
CA THR A 5 18.47 -2.65 4.09
C THR A 5 18.53 -1.63 5.23
N ALA A 6 17.38 -1.14 5.71
CA ALA A 6 17.30 -0.04 6.68
C ALA A 6 17.45 -0.51 8.14
N GLY A 7 17.01 -1.72 8.46
CA GLY A 7 17.04 -2.28 9.82
C GLY A 7 18.25 -3.18 10.11
N THR A 8 19.07 -3.53 9.12
CA THR A 8 20.25 -4.39 9.33
C THR A 8 21.50 -3.86 8.65
N VAL A 9 21.49 -3.70 7.32
CA VAL A 9 22.69 -3.31 6.57
C VAL A 9 23.13 -1.88 6.89
N LEU A 10 22.22 -0.91 6.79
CA LEU A 10 22.52 0.50 7.05
C LEU A 10 23.07 0.71 8.47
N PRO A 11 22.45 0.16 9.54
CA PRO A 11 23.00 0.29 10.88
C PRO A 11 24.37 -0.37 11.05
N LEU A 12 24.57 -1.55 10.45
CA LEU A 12 25.85 -2.27 10.49
C LEU A 12 26.99 -1.44 9.89
N ILE A 13 26.76 -0.81 8.73
CA ILE A 13 27.80 0.01 8.07
C ILE A 13 27.96 1.40 8.70
N SER A 14 26.93 1.90 9.38
CA SER A 14 26.92 3.26 9.96
C SER A 14 27.23 3.29 11.46
N GLY A 15 27.43 2.13 12.09
CA GLY A 15 27.65 2.02 13.54
C GLY A 15 26.43 2.40 14.39
N VAL A 16 25.22 2.29 13.84
CA VAL A 16 23.98 2.59 14.56
C VAL A 16 23.53 1.35 15.33
N PRO A 17 23.31 1.42 16.66
CA PRO A 17 22.79 0.29 17.43
C PRO A 17 21.41 -0.14 16.95
N VAL A 18 21.17 -1.45 16.87
CA VAL A 18 19.88 -2.04 16.47
C VAL A 18 19.33 -2.91 17.58
N TYR A 19 18.01 -2.79 17.78
CA TYR A 19 17.25 -3.68 18.64
C TYR A 19 16.33 -4.56 17.77
N PHE A 20 16.56 -5.88 17.79
CA PHE A 20 15.72 -6.83 17.05
C PHE A 20 14.65 -7.43 17.96
N TYR A 21 13.40 -7.43 17.49
CA TYR A 21 12.28 -8.05 18.18
C TYR A 21 11.51 -8.96 17.22
N PRO A 22 11.15 -10.19 17.62
CA PRO A 22 10.71 -11.22 16.68
C PRO A 22 9.29 -11.02 16.12
N SER A 23 8.44 -10.22 16.76
CA SER A 23 7.04 -10.08 16.35
C SER A 23 6.55 -8.64 16.43
N PRO A 24 6.17 -8.00 15.30
CA PRO A 24 5.54 -6.69 15.31
C PRO A 24 4.07 -6.74 15.79
N LEU A 25 3.51 -7.93 16.01
CA LEU A 25 2.12 -8.12 16.43
C LEU A 25 1.90 -7.96 17.93
N HIS A 26 2.98 -7.88 18.73
CA HIS A 26 2.89 -7.71 20.17
C HIS A 26 2.65 -6.24 20.54
N TYR A 27 1.46 -5.72 20.21
CA TYR A 27 1.16 -4.29 20.25
C TYR A 27 1.32 -3.61 21.61
N ARG A 28 1.24 -4.35 22.71
CA ARG A 28 1.48 -3.82 24.08
C ARG A 28 2.95 -3.81 24.46
N ILE A 29 3.73 -4.78 23.97
CA ILE A 29 5.12 -4.99 24.37
C ILE A 29 6.04 -4.07 23.57
N VAL A 30 5.81 -3.94 22.26
CA VAL A 30 6.70 -3.16 21.37
C VAL A 30 6.86 -1.69 21.81
N PRO A 31 5.80 -0.94 22.20
CA PRO A 31 5.96 0.41 22.73
C PRO A 31 6.84 0.48 23.98
N GLU A 32 6.62 -0.41 24.96
CA GLU A 32 7.42 -0.49 26.18
C GLU A 32 8.90 -0.81 25.88
N LEU A 33 9.17 -1.63 24.86
CA LEU A 33 10.54 -1.92 24.43
C LEU A 33 11.19 -0.73 23.72
N ILE A 34 10.44 0.04 22.93
CA ILE A 34 10.94 1.29 22.31
C ILE A 34 11.35 2.27 23.41
N TYR A 35 10.53 2.38 24.46
CA TYR A 35 10.85 3.16 25.64
C TYR A 35 12.12 2.68 26.35
N GLY A 36 12.17 1.38 26.70
CA GLY A 36 13.28 0.78 27.45
C GLY A 36 14.61 0.80 26.71
N SER A 37 14.58 0.67 25.38
CA SER A 37 15.78 0.74 24.53
C SER A 37 16.20 2.16 24.15
N ASN A 38 15.38 3.17 24.45
CA ASN A 38 15.52 4.54 23.93
C ASN A 38 15.71 4.58 22.40
N ALA A 39 14.97 3.73 21.67
CA ALA A 39 15.06 3.71 20.22
C ALA A 39 14.70 5.09 19.65
N THR A 40 15.49 5.55 18.68
CA THR A 40 15.32 6.89 18.07
C THR A 40 14.75 6.86 16.66
N ILE A 41 14.68 5.67 16.05
CA ILE A 41 14.13 5.44 14.73
C ILE A 41 13.21 4.23 14.83
N ILE A 42 12.01 4.33 14.26
CA ILE A 42 11.11 3.19 14.12
C ILE A 42 10.71 3.04 12.65
N PHE A 43 10.59 1.78 12.23
CA PHE A 43 10.09 1.39 10.92
C PHE A 43 8.82 0.56 11.11
N GLY A 44 7.77 0.85 10.33
CA GLY A 44 6.51 0.10 10.42
C GLY A 44 5.66 0.18 9.17
N THR A 45 4.51 -0.47 9.21
CA THR A 45 3.42 -0.24 8.26
C THR A 45 2.30 0.53 8.98
N ASP A 46 1.33 1.07 8.24
CA ASP A 46 0.15 1.72 8.84
C ASP A 46 -0.52 0.81 9.89
N THR A 47 -0.71 -0.47 9.54
CA THR A 47 -1.32 -1.49 10.39
C THR A 47 -0.61 -1.62 11.73
N PHE A 48 0.72 -1.75 11.72
CA PHE A 48 1.49 -1.90 12.96
C PHE A 48 1.51 -0.59 13.75
N LEU A 49 1.72 0.54 13.08
CA LEU A 49 1.74 1.84 13.74
C LEU A 49 0.40 2.15 14.41
N ALA A 50 -0.72 1.90 13.74
CA ALA A 50 -2.05 2.06 14.31
C ALA A 50 -2.30 1.08 15.46
N GLY A 51 -1.81 -0.16 15.34
CA GLY A 51 -1.85 -1.17 16.40
C GLY A 51 -1.13 -0.69 17.67
N TYR A 52 0.12 -0.22 17.54
CA TYR A 52 0.89 0.33 18.65
C TYR A 52 0.22 1.56 19.27
N ALA A 53 -0.30 2.47 18.45
CA ALA A 53 -0.90 3.71 18.92
C ALA A 53 -2.12 3.51 19.84
N ARG A 54 -2.86 2.40 19.66
CA ARG A 54 -4.03 2.04 20.50
C ARG A 54 -3.64 1.74 21.95
N THR A 55 -2.46 1.17 22.16
CA THR A 55 -2.01 0.66 23.47
C THR A 55 -0.92 1.51 24.10
N ALA A 56 -0.08 2.17 23.29
CA ALA A 56 1.06 2.95 23.77
C ALA A 56 0.64 4.15 24.62
N HIS A 57 1.38 4.42 25.68
CA HIS A 57 1.36 5.68 26.42
C HIS A 57 2.16 6.75 25.63
N PRO A 58 1.80 8.05 25.69
CA PRO A 58 2.55 9.11 25.01
C PRO A 58 4.07 9.07 25.22
N TYR A 59 4.49 8.66 26.42
CA TYR A 59 5.89 8.60 26.82
C TYR A 59 6.67 7.44 26.19
N ASP A 60 5.98 6.41 25.65
CA ASP A 60 6.63 5.22 25.07
C ASP A 60 7.48 5.58 23.85
N PHE A 61 7.10 6.63 23.12
CA PHE A 61 7.80 7.07 21.92
C PHE A 61 8.61 8.36 22.12
N ARG A 62 8.87 8.79 23.36
CA ARG A 62 9.53 10.07 23.67
C ARG A 62 10.90 10.27 22.97
N SER A 63 11.63 9.18 22.73
CA SER A 63 13.00 9.21 22.16
C SER A 63 12.98 9.12 20.63
N VAL A 64 11.84 8.78 20.04
CA VAL A 64 11.71 8.58 18.60
C VAL A 64 11.82 9.93 17.91
N ARG A 65 12.75 10.04 16.97
CA ARG A 65 12.96 11.22 16.12
C ARG A 65 12.41 11.01 14.71
N TYR A 66 12.45 9.77 14.24
CA TYR A 66 11.98 9.39 12.91
C TYR A 66 11.06 8.17 12.97
N CYS A 67 9.83 8.35 12.50
CA CYS A 67 8.85 7.29 12.31
C CYS A 67 8.64 7.07 10.82
N PHE A 68 9.24 6.03 10.27
CA PHE A 68 9.11 5.68 8.86
C PHE A 68 8.02 4.64 8.66
N ALA A 69 7.18 4.88 7.65
CA ALA A 69 6.13 3.96 7.26
C ALA A 69 6.24 3.61 5.77
N GLY A 70 5.87 2.39 5.41
CA GLY A 70 5.81 1.97 4.02
C GLY A 70 5.09 0.65 3.84
N ALA A 71 5.23 0.06 2.65
CA ALA A 71 4.59 -1.19 2.22
C ALA A 71 3.05 -1.18 2.13
N GLU A 72 2.39 -0.14 2.64
CA GLU A 72 0.98 0.19 2.45
C GLU A 72 0.75 1.69 2.70
N PRO A 73 -0.32 2.27 2.15
CA PRO A 73 -0.66 3.67 2.38
C PRO A 73 -0.90 3.97 3.86
N VAL A 74 -0.39 5.09 4.36
CA VAL A 74 -0.63 5.51 5.74
C VAL A 74 -1.94 6.28 5.84
N LYS A 75 -2.87 5.79 6.66
CA LYS A 75 -4.19 6.38 6.84
C LYS A 75 -4.09 7.73 7.53
N ALA A 76 -4.98 8.66 7.16
CA ALA A 76 -5.09 9.96 7.79
C ALA A 76 -5.26 9.86 9.31
N ALA A 77 -6.11 8.94 9.79
CA ALA A 77 -6.32 8.70 11.21
C ALA A 77 -5.04 8.29 11.97
N THR A 78 -4.19 7.45 11.36
CA THR A 78 -2.90 7.06 11.92
C THR A 78 -1.97 8.28 12.00
N ARG A 79 -1.90 9.09 10.93
CA ARG A 79 -1.10 10.32 10.90
C ARG A 79 -1.52 11.30 11.98
N THR A 80 -2.82 11.56 12.12
CA THR A 80 -3.39 12.43 13.15
C THR A 80 -3.04 11.92 14.54
N THR A 81 -3.27 10.63 14.79
CA THR A 81 -2.96 10.01 16.09
C THR A 81 -1.49 10.19 16.46
N TYR A 82 -0.57 9.93 15.53
CA TYR A 82 0.87 10.06 15.81
C TYR A 82 1.30 11.51 16.05
N MET A 83 0.74 12.44 15.30
CA MET A 83 1.01 13.86 15.49
C MET A 83 0.49 14.34 16.86
N GLU A 84 -0.78 14.08 17.16
CA GLU A 84 -1.44 14.65 18.33
C GLU A 84 -1.05 13.96 19.63
N LYS A 85 -0.95 12.62 19.63
CA LYS A 85 -0.67 11.84 20.85
C LYS A 85 0.82 11.77 21.17
N PHE A 86 1.67 11.72 20.14
CA PHE A 86 3.11 11.46 20.31
C PHE A 86 4.01 12.61 19.83
N GLY A 87 3.47 13.63 19.15
CA GLY A 87 4.27 14.70 18.56
C GLY A 87 5.12 14.24 17.37
N LEU A 88 4.76 13.12 16.73
CA LEU A 88 5.57 12.47 15.70
C LEU A 88 4.96 12.60 14.31
N ARG A 89 5.79 13.04 13.36
CA ARG A 89 5.47 12.97 11.93
C ARG A 89 5.80 11.59 11.39
N ILE A 90 4.82 10.96 10.74
CA ILE A 90 5.06 9.76 9.94
C ILE A 90 5.67 10.17 8.60
N LEU A 91 6.82 9.59 8.29
CA LEU A 91 7.56 9.72 7.04
C LEU A 91 7.22 8.52 6.16
N GLU A 92 6.18 8.66 5.35
CA GLU A 92 5.77 7.61 4.40
C GLU A 92 6.76 7.53 3.24
N GLY A 93 7.17 6.32 2.89
CA GLY A 93 8.01 6.03 1.75
C GLY A 93 7.49 4.88 0.91
N TYR A 94 7.92 4.87 -0.35
CA TYR A 94 7.55 3.88 -1.35
C TYR A 94 8.80 3.21 -1.91
N GLY A 95 8.65 1.94 -2.23
CA GLY A 95 9.73 1.12 -2.73
C GLY A 95 9.26 -0.26 -3.16
N VAL A 96 10.09 -0.90 -3.98
CA VAL A 96 9.93 -2.28 -4.45
C VAL A 96 11.23 -3.04 -4.19
N THR A 97 11.17 -4.36 -4.09
CA THR A 97 12.36 -5.16 -3.77
C THR A 97 13.47 -4.96 -4.81
N GLU A 98 13.07 -4.77 -6.05
CA GLU A 98 13.90 -4.54 -7.23
C GLU A 98 14.66 -3.20 -7.20
N ALA A 99 14.35 -2.29 -6.26
CA ALA A 99 15.02 -1.00 -6.09
C ALA A 99 15.78 -0.88 -4.74
N ALA A 100 16.14 -2.01 -4.14
CA ALA A 100 16.94 -2.13 -2.92
C ALA A 100 16.59 -1.28 -1.65
N PRO A 101 15.33 -1.06 -1.23
CA PRO A 101 14.09 -1.04 -1.98
C PRO A 101 13.52 0.37 -2.22
N VAL A 102 14.09 1.42 -1.61
CA VAL A 102 13.43 2.73 -1.52
C VAL A 102 13.54 3.49 -2.85
N ILE A 103 12.39 3.89 -3.40
CA ILE A 103 12.28 4.70 -4.61
C ILE A 103 11.97 6.16 -4.27
N ALA A 104 11.05 6.38 -3.33
CA ALA A 104 10.63 7.71 -2.90
C ALA A 104 10.36 7.73 -1.40
N ILE A 105 10.61 8.88 -0.75
CA ILE A 105 10.40 9.00 0.69
C ILE A 105 10.08 10.43 1.12
N ASN A 106 9.15 10.56 2.07
CA ASN A 106 8.98 11.82 2.79
C ASN A 106 10.15 12.02 3.76
N THR A 107 10.66 13.24 3.84
CA THR A 107 11.77 13.61 4.73
C THR A 107 11.30 14.66 5.73
N PRO A 108 12.05 14.94 6.81
CA PRO A 108 11.70 16.01 7.74
C PRO A 108 11.54 17.39 7.07
N MET A 109 12.26 17.62 5.97
CA MET A 109 12.25 18.86 5.18
C MET A 109 11.16 18.84 4.09
N TYR A 110 10.97 17.70 3.41
CA TYR A 110 9.99 17.53 2.34
C TYR A 110 8.98 16.45 2.75
N ASN A 111 7.89 16.87 3.39
CA ASN A 111 6.82 15.97 3.84
C ASN A 111 5.46 16.48 3.35
N LYS A 112 4.73 15.63 2.62
CA LYS A 112 3.36 15.89 2.20
C LYS A 112 2.49 14.67 2.50
N SER A 113 1.51 14.85 3.39
CA SER A 113 0.51 13.81 3.70
C SER A 113 -0.24 13.36 2.44
N GLY A 114 -0.48 12.06 2.31
CA GLY A 114 -1.09 11.47 1.11
C GLY A 114 -0.13 11.29 -0.08
N SER A 115 1.14 11.66 0.10
CA SER A 115 2.22 11.33 -0.83
C SER A 115 3.20 10.33 -0.19
N VAL A 116 3.95 9.64 -1.03
CA VAL A 116 5.09 8.80 -0.62
C VAL A 116 6.42 9.57 -0.66
N GLY A 117 6.35 10.89 -0.79
CA GLY A 117 7.49 11.78 -0.84
C GLY A 117 8.04 11.97 -2.25
N LYS A 118 9.34 12.30 -2.34
CA LYS A 118 10.03 12.59 -3.60
C LYS A 118 10.97 11.44 -3.98
N ILE A 119 11.27 11.31 -5.27
CA ILE A 119 12.26 10.36 -5.79
C ILE A 119 13.61 10.52 -5.05
N MET A 120 14.24 9.38 -4.72
CA MET A 120 15.55 9.35 -4.07
C MET A 120 16.64 9.99 -4.95
N PRO A 121 17.63 10.67 -4.35
CA PRO A 121 18.76 11.22 -5.10
C PRO A 121 19.48 10.16 -5.94
N GLY A 122 19.87 10.53 -7.16
CA GLY A 122 20.57 9.64 -8.08
C GLY A 122 19.67 8.64 -8.82
N MET A 123 18.34 8.70 -8.63
CA MET A 123 17.38 7.95 -9.42
C MET A 123 16.74 8.83 -10.51
N GLU A 124 16.51 8.22 -11.65
CA GLU A 124 15.70 8.75 -12.74
C GLU A 124 14.33 8.03 -12.73
N TYR A 125 13.29 8.75 -13.16
CA TYR A 125 11.97 8.17 -13.36
C TYR A 125 11.37 8.60 -14.69
N ARG A 126 10.49 7.75 -15.23
CA ARG A 126 9.66 8.04 -16.39
C ARG A 126 8.24 7.54 -16.10
N LEU A 127 7.25 8.26 -16.60
CA LEU A 127 5.85 7.85 -16.55
C LEU A 127 5.39 7.48 -17.96
N ASP A 128 5.03 6.22 -18.17
CA ASP A 128 4.40 5.80 -19.42
C ASP A 128 2.87 6.05 -19.29
N PRO A 129 2.23 6.72 -20.27
CA PRO A 129 0.81 7.06 -20.18
C PRO A 129 -0.09 5.84 -19.92
N VAL A 130 -1.09 6.02 -19.06
CA VAL A 130 -2.13 5.02 -18.80
C VAL A 130 -3.48 5.64 -19.17
N PRO A 131 -4.25 5.05 -20.10
CA PRO A 131 -5.56 5.58 -20.48
C PRO A 131 -6.47 5.77 -19.25
N GLY A 132 -7.12 6.94 -19.13
CA GLY A 132 -7.98 7.28 -17.98
C GLY A 132 -7.24 7.80 -16.74
N VAL A 133 -5.93 8.06 -16.84
CA VAL A 133 -5.12 8.67 -15.78
C VAL A 133 -4.41 9.90 -16.34
N ASP A 134 -5.11 11.03 -16.41
CA ASP A 134 -4.64 12.22 -17.15
C ASP A 134 -3.38 12.88 -16.54
N GLU A 135 -3.21 12.81 -15.20
CA GLU A 135 -2.09 13.43 -14.47
C GLU A 135 -1.03 12.40 -14.01
N GLY A 136 -1.09 11.18 -14.54
CA GLY A 136 -0.27 10.08 -14.04
C GLY A 136 0.09 9.05 -15.09
N GLY A 137 0.90 8.09 -14.68
CA GLY A 137 1.35 7.05 -15.58
C GLY A 137 2.00 5.90 -14.83
N ARG A 138 2.32 4.86 -15.60
CA ARG A 138 3.04 3.70 -15.11
C ARG A 138 4.48 4.10 -14.83
N LEU A 139 4.93 3.86 -13.60
CA LEU A 139 6.23 4.30 -13.12
C LEU A 139 7.33 3.34 -13.57
N PHE A 140 8.29 3.88 -14.31
CA PHE A 140 9.57 3.25 -14.59
C PHE A 140 10.67 3.99 -13.84
N VAL A 141 11.61 3.26 -13.27
CA VAL A 141 12.74 3.84 -12.53
C VAL A 141 14.07 3.28 -13.02
N ARG A 142 15.10 4.11 -13.00
CA ARG A 142 16.49 3.74 -13.27
C ARG A 142 17.38 4.38 -12.22
N GLY A 143 18.38 3.67 -11.73
CA GLY A 143 19.28 4.21 -10.72
C GLY A 143 20.23 3.17 -10.16
N PRO A 144 21.17 3.59 -9.30
CA PRO A 144 22.20 2.71 -8.74
C PRO A 144 21.64 1.64 -7.79
N ASN A 145 20.41 1.82 -7.30
CA ASN A 145 19.71 0.89 -6.42
C ASN A 145 18.79 -0.08 -7.18
N VAL A 146 18.68 0.02 -8.49
CA VAL A 146 17.92 -0.95 -9.31
C VAL A 146 18.72 -2.25 -9.42
N MET A 147 18.04 -3.38 -9.23
CA MET A 147 18.63 -4.72 -9.29
C MET A 147 19.29 -5.01 -10.65
N ALA A 148 20.23 -5.97 -10.65
CA ALA A 148 20.84 -6.44 -11.89
C ALA A 148 19.85 -7.17 -12.82
N GLY A 149 18.85 -7.87 -12.25
CA GLY A 149 17.90 -8.68 -13.00
C GLY A 149 17.29 -9.80 -12.17
N TYR A 150 16.49 -10.65 -12.82
CA TYR A 150 15.85 -11.80 -12.18
C TYR A 150 16.63 -13.10 -12.45
N LEU A 151 16.76 -13.95 -11.43
CA LEU A 151 17.18 -15.34 -11.58
C LEU A 151 15.94 -16.23 -11.61
N ARG A 152 15.68 -16.86 -12.76
CA ARG A 152 14.48 -17.66 -13.00
C ARG A 152 14.77 -19.15 -12.95
N ALA A 153 13.81 -19.94 -12.48
CA ALA A 153 13.96 -21.40 -12.40
C ALA A 153 13.99 -22.03 -13.80
N GLU A 154 13.34 -21.38 -14.77
CA GLU A 154 13.31 -21.77 -16.17
C GLU A 154 14.67 -21.61 -16.87
N ASN A 155 15.56 -20.77 -16.31
CA ASN A 155 16.90 -20.53 -16.85
C ASN A 155 17.93 -20.36 -15.70
N PRO A 156 18.26 -21.44 -14.98
CA PRO A 156 19.08 -21.37 -13.78
C PRO A 156 20.50 -20.86 -14.08
N GLY A 157 21.02 -20.01 -13.21
CA GLY A 157 22.37 -19.45 -13.33
C GLY A 157 22.51 -18.29 -14.31
N VAL A 158 21.44 -17.93 -15.04
CA VAL A 158 21.43 -16.79 -15.97
C VAL A 158 20.58 -15.66 -15.38
N ILE A 159 21.18 -14.48 -15.24
CA ILE A 159 20.46 -13.27 -14.83
C ILE A 159 19.71 -12.72 -16.05
N GLU A 160 18.40 -12.58 -15.94
CA GLU A 160 17.57 -11.85 -16.90
C GLU A 160 17.64 -10.35 -16.58
N PRO A 161 18.39 -9.54 -17.36
CA PRO A 161 18.68 -8.17 -16.98
C PRO A 161 17.44 -7.27 -17.09
N VAL A 162 17.46 -6.18 -16.34
CA VAL A 162 16.49 -5.10 -16.50
C VAL A 162 16.69 -4.46 -17.87
N LYS A 163 15.63 -4.45 -18.69
CA LYS A 163 15.68 -3.90 -20.05
C LYS A 163 16.08 -2.43 -20.04
N ASP A 164 17.17 -2.11 -20.73
CA ASP A 164 17.73 -0.75 -20.84
C ASP A 164 17.99 -0.04 -19.49
N GLY A 165 18.13 -0.81 -18.41
CA GLY A 165 18.27 -0.32 -17.03
C GLY A 165 16.99 0.27 -16.43
N TRP A 166 15.87 0.26 -17.14
CA TRP A 166 14.58 0.77 -16.68
C TRP A 166 13.72 -0.34 -16.06
N HIS A 167 13.52 -0.25 -14.75
CA HIS A 167 12.65 -1.17 -14.04
C HIS A 167 11.21 -0.67 -14.03
N ASP A 168 10.31 -1.48 -14.57
CA ASP A 168 8.86 -1.31 -14.47
C ASP A 168 8.38 -1.71 -13.08
N THR A 169 7.94 -0.74 -12.27
CA THR A 169 7.48 -1.04 -10.90
C THR A 169 6.12 -1.75 -10.88
N GLY A 170 5.39 -1.71 -12.01
CA GLY A 170 4.01 -2.15 -12.10
C GLY A 170 3.03 -1.26 -11.35
N ASP A 171 3.43 -0.08 -10.89
CA ASP A 171 2.61 0.89 -10.19
C ASP A 171 2.28 2.09 -11.06
N VAL A 172 1.07 2.62 -10.90
CA VAL A 172 0.60 3.86 -11.51
C VAL A 172 0.67 4.96 -10.47
N VAL A 173 1.30 6.07 -10.83
CA VAL A 173 1.54 7.19 -9.92
C VAL A 173 1.22 8.51 -10.60
N THR A 174 0.95 9.53 -9.79
CA THR A 174 0.93 10.93 -10.22
C THR A 174 2.09 11.65 -9.55
N VAL A 175 2.69 12.63 -10.22
CA VAL A 175 3.75 13.48 -9.66
C VAL A 175 3.31 14.92 -9.78
N ASP A 176 3.28 15.64 -8.66
CA ASP A 176 2.88 17.05 -8.65
C ASP A 176 4.03 18.00 -9.03
N ASP A 177 3.72 19.29 -9.20
CA ASP A 177 4.68 20.34 -9.57
C ASP A 177 5.84 20.49 -8.57
N ALA A 178 5.64 20.07 -7.31
CA ALA A 178 6.67 20.08 -6.29
C ALA A 178 7.50 18.77 -6.26
N GLY A 179 7.19 17.80 -7.12
CA GLY A 179 7.88 16.51 -7.24
C GLY A 179 7.44 15.46 -6.22
N PHE A 180 6.31 15.66 -5.53
CA PHE A 180 5.75 14.64 -4.65
C PHE A 180 4.97 13.59 -5.44
N ILE A 181 5.16 12.33 -5.07
CA ILE A 181 4.56 11.19 -5.73
C ILE A 181 3.36 10.70 -4.92
N SER A 182 2.24 10.45 -5.60
CA SER A 182 1.10 9.75 -5.02
C SER A 182 0.83 8.45 -5.79
N ILE A 183 0.73 7.35 -5.05
CA ILE A 183 0.44 6.03 -5.63
C ILE A 183 -1.05 5.94 -5.93
N ARG A 184 -1.42 5.68 -7.18
CA ARG A 184 -2.81 5.50 -7.62
C ARG A 184 -3.25 4.04 -7.62
N GLY A 185 -2.29 3.12 -7.66
CA GLY A 185 -2.52 1.68 -7.55
C GLY A 185 -1.54 0.87 -8.40
N ARG A 186 -1.63 -0.45 -8.32
CA ARG A 186 -0.88 -1.36 -9.21
C ARG A 186 -1.56 -1.35 -10.58
N ALA A 187 -0.82 -1.33 -11.68
CA ALA A 187 -1.35 -1.41 -13.04
C ALA A 187 -2.28 -2.64 -13.24
N LYS A 188 -1.96 -3.77 -12.58
CA LYS A 188 -2.81 -4.99 -12.57
C LYS A 188 -4.08 -4.88 -11.71
N ARG A 189 -4.21 -3.82 -10.91
CA ARG A 189 -5.34 -3.51 -10.02
C ARG A 189 -6.13 -2.30 -10.55
N PHE A 190 -6.18 -2.16 -11.87
CA PHE A 190 -7.11 -1.31 -12.58
C PHE A 190 -8.10 -2.19 -13.34
N ALA A 191 -9.37 -1.83 -13.27
CA ALA A 191 -10.42 -2.41 -14.10
C ALA A 191 -10.54 -1.61 -15.39
N LYS A 192 -10.63 -2.28 -16.53
CA LYS A 192 -10.91 -1.62 -17.81
C LYS A 192 -12.41 -1.62 -18.06
N ILE A 193 -13.06 -0.50 -17.75
CA ILE A 193 -14.52 -0.36 -17.79
C ILE A 193 -14.89 0.71 -18.80
N GLY A 194 -15.51 0.31 -19.91
CA GLY A 194 -15.96 1.25 -20.94
C GLY A 194 -14.82 2.00 -21.64
N GLY A 195 -13.61 1.44 -21.66
CA GLY A 195 -12.41 2.08 -22.21
C GLY A 195 -11.55 2.81 -21.17
N GLU A 196 -12.10 3.10 -19.99
CA GLU A 196 -11.42 3.79 -18.90
C GLU A 196 -10.74 2.81 -17.94
N MET A 197 -9.60 3.21 -17.37
CA MET A 197 -8.90 2.44 -16.33
C MET A 197 -9.33 2.93 -14.94
N ILE A 198 -10.12 2.12 -14.25
CA ILE A 198 -10.65 2.43 -12.92
C ILE A 198 -9.79 1.77 -11.84
N SER A 199 -9.17 2.56 -10.97
CA SER A 199 -8.36 2.05 -9.86
C SER A 199 -9.23 1.32 -8.83
N LEU A 200 -8.98 0.02 -8.63
CA LEU A 200 -9.68 -0.76 -7.60
C LEU A 200 -9.37 -0.24 -6.21
N ALA A 201 -8.15 0.22 -5.98
CA ALA A 201 -7.72 0.79 -4.71
C ALA A 201 -8.46 2.10 -4.38
N ALA A 202 -8.77 2.93 -5.38
CA ALA A 202 -9.55 4.15 -5.18
C ALA A 202 -11.00 3.83 -4.75
N VAL A 203 -11.59 2.79 -5.33
CA VAL A 203 -12.93 2.31 -4.95
C VAL A 203 -12.93 1.72 -3.53
N GLU A 204 -11.88 0.97 -3.17
CA GLU A 204 -11.67 0.45 -1.81
C GLU A 204 -11.48 1.56 -0.77
N ALA A 205 -10.78 2.65 -1.12
CA ALA A 205 -10.60 3.80 -0.26
C ALA A 205 -11.94 4.49 0.05
N LEU A 206 -12.78 4.75 -0.97
CA LEU A 206 -14.13 5.28 -0.79
C LEU A 206 -14.98 4.37 0.12
N ALA A 207 -14.88 3.05 -0.07
CA ALA A 207 -15.60 2.08 0.75
C ALA A 207 -15.16 2.13 2.22
N GLY A 208 -13.84 2.23 2.46
CA GLY A 208 -13.28 2.32 3.80
C GLY A 208 -13.63 3.63 4.52
N GLU A 209 -13.88 4.71 3.78
CA GLU A 209 -14.39 5.97 4.32
C GLU A 209 -15.88 5.93 4.64
N LEU A 210 -16.69 5.31 3.77
CA LEU A 210 -18.12 5.13 3.99
C LEU A 210 -18.41 4.17 5.15
N TRP A 211 -17.80 2.99 5.14
CA TRP A 211 -18.02 1.94 6.14
C TRP A 211 -16.80 1.79 7.07
N LYS A 212 -16.54 2.86 7.82
CA LYS A 212 -15.37 2.95 8.70
C LYS A 212 -15.31 1.76 9.67
N GLY A 213 -14.15 1.11 9.70
CA GLY A 213 -13.88 -0.02 10.60
C GLY A 213 -14.25 -1.39 10.04
N SER A 214 -14.90 -1.46 8.89
CA SER A 214 -15.22 -2.71 8.21
C SER A 214 -14.28 -2.95 7.01
N PRO A 215 -13.61 -4.11 6.92
CA PRO A 215 -12.86 -4.47 5.73
C PRO A 215 -13.73 -4.42 4.47
N ALA A 216 -13.16 -3.90 3.39
CA ALA A 216 -13.76 -3.89 2.06
C ALA A 216 -12.69 -4.19 1.00
N ALA A 217 -13.06 -4.93 -0.03
CA ALA A 217 -12.19 -5.26 -1.15
C ALA A 217 -12.97 -5.31 -2.46
N VAL A 218 -12.33 -4.95 -3.56
CA VAL A 218 -12.94 -4.92 -4.89
C VAL A 218 -12.21 -5.89 -5.82
N ALA A 219 -12.99 -6.64 -6.59
CA ALA A 219 -12.52 -7.47 -7.69
C ALA A 219 -13.23 -7.10 -8.99
N THR A 220 -12.59 -7.45 -10.11
CA THR A 220 -13.17 -7.33 -11.45
C THR A 220 -13.73 -8.66 -11.91
N VAL A 221 -14.87 -8.57 -12.60
CA VAL A 221 -15.44 -9.69 -13.36
C VAL A 221 -15.76 -9.23 -14.78
N PRO A 222 -15.68 -10.14 -15.78
CA PRO A 222 -16.06 -9.79 -17.15
C PRO A 222 -17.48 -9.25 -17.25
N ASP A 223 -17.68 -8.24 -18.09
CA ASP A 223 -18.97 -7.64 -18.42
C ASP A 223 -19.11 -7.51 -19.94
N ALA A 224 -20.21 -8.05 -20.49
CA ALA A 224 -20.41 -8.09 -21.94
C ALA A 224 -20.57 -6.71 -22.60
N ARG A 225 -20.94 -5.67 -21.85
CA ARG A 225 -21.16 -4.32 -22.37
C ARG A 225 -19.98 -3.40 -22.15
N LYS A 226 -19.39 -3.46 -20.95
CA LYS A 226 -18.33 -2.54 -20.51
C LYS A 226 -16.93 -3.17 -20.52
N GLY A 227 -16.80 -4.44 -20.90
CA GLY A 227 -15.55 -5.20 -20.82
C GLY A 227 -15.39 -5.82 -19.44
N GLU A 228 -15.34 -4.99 -18.40
CA GLU A 228 -15.31 -5.42 -17.00
C GLU A 228 -16.35 -4.68 -16.15
N LYS A 229 -16.75 -5.28 -15.04
CA LYS A 229 -17.51 -4.63 -13.96
C LYS A 229 -16.86 -4.90 -12.60
N LEU A 230 -17.10 -3.98 -11.68
CA LEU A 230 -16.61 -4.07 -10.30
C LEU A 230 -17.60 -4.79 -9.40
N ILE A 231 -17.10 -5.69 -8.56
CA ILE A 231 -17.84 -6.29 -7.45
C ILE A 231 -17.09 -5.94 -6.16
N LEU A 232 -17.79 -5.27 -5.24
CA LEU A 232 -17.26 -4.94 -3.93
C LEU A 232 -17.76 -5.95 -2.90
N ILE A 233 -16.86 -6.49 -2.09
CA ILE A 233 -17.20 -7.29 -0.92
C ILE A 233 -16.83 -6.52 0.35
N THR A 234 -17.64 -6.64 1.41
CA THR A 234 -17.37 -5.99 2.69
C THR A 234 -17.97 -6.75 3.87
N GLU A 235 -17.37 -6.59 5.06
CA GLU A 235 -17.93 -7.08 6.33
C GLU A 235 -18.92 -6.09 6.96
N ALA A 236 -19.14 -4.93 6.34
CA ALA A 236 -20.07 -3.91 6.81
C ALA A 236 -21.52 -4.41 6.74
N SER A 237 -22.12 -4.65 7.91
CA SER A 237 -23.50 -5.11 8.02
C SER A 237 -24.46 -4.09 7.43
N GLY A 238 -25.34 -4.54 6.51
CA GLY A 238 -26.31 -3.67 5.85
C GLY A 238 -25.75 -2.77 4.75
N ALA A 239 -24.48 -2.93 4.36
CA ALA A 239 -23.89 -2.17 3.27
C ALA A 239 -24.65 -2.39 1.95
N THR A 240 -25.10 -1.31 1.32
CA THR A 240 -25.78 -1.38 0.02
C THR A 240 -25.02 -0.63 -1.08
N ARG A 241 -25.30 -1.01 -2.33
CA ARG A 241 -24.82 -0.27 -3.51
C ARG A 241 -25.36 1.16 -3.55
N ALA A 242 -26.58 1.38 -3.06
CA ALA A 242 -27.20 2.71 -3.06
C ALA A 242 -26.44 3.68 -2.14
N ASP A 243 -26.02 3.21 -0.96
CA ASP A 243 -25.20 3.99 -0.03
C ASP A 243 -23.85 4.35 -0.65
N PHE A 244 -23.20 3.36 -1.29
CA PHE A 244 -21.93 3.59 -1.98
C PHE A 244 -22.07 4.62 -3.09
N LEU A 245 -23.09 4.49 -3.94
CA LEU A 245 -23.36 5.42 -5.04
C LEU A 245 -23.55 6.86 -4.52
N ALA A 246 -24.37 7.03 -3.48
CA ALA A 246 -24.63 8.34 -2.89
C ALA A 246 -23.33 8.96 -2.33
N PHE A 247 -22.53 8.16 -1.62
CA PHE A 247 -21.27 8.60 -1.04
C PHE A 247 -20.22 8.94 -2.11
N ALA A 248 -20.02 8.07 -3.09
CA ALA A 248 -19.06 8.26 -4.17
C ALA A 248 -19.37 9.54 -4.98
N LYS A 249 -20.64 9.78 -5.29
CA LYS A 249 -21.09 11.00 -5.97
C LYS A 249 -20.82 12.26 -5.14
N ALA A 250 -21.05 12.22 -3.83
CA ALA A 250 -20.75 13.33 -2.93
C ALA A 250 -19.24 13.65 -2.84
N HIS A 251 -18.37 12.69 -3.15
CA HIS A 251 -16.91 12.84 -3.17
C HIS A 251 -16.34 13.06 -4.58
N GLY A 252 -17.18 13.35 -5.58
CA GLY A 252 -16.75 13.65 -6.94
C GLY A 252 -16.16 12.45 -7.70
N ALA A 253 -16.45 11.22 -7.27
CA ALA A 253 -16.00 10.03 -7.98
C ALA A 253 -16.77 9.86 -9.31
N MET A 254 -16.10 9.30 -10.32
CA MET A 254 -16.73 8.98 -11.60
C MET A 254 -17.79 7.89 -11.43
N ASP A 255 -18.88 7.94 -12.22
CA ASP A 255 -19.93 6.92 -12.19
C ASP A 255 -19.40 5.49 -12.45
N LEU A 256 -18.32 5.37 -13.22
CA LEU A 256 -17.65 4.09 -13.50
C LEU A 256 -16.93 3.49 -12.27
N MET A 257 -16.67 4.28 -11.23
CA MET A 257 -16.10 3.82 -9.95
C MET A 257 -17.13 3.11 -9.06
N VAL A 258 -18.43 3.25 -9.36
CA VAL A 258 -19.49 2.65 -8.55
C VAL A 258 -19.59 1.16 -8.84
N PRO A 259 -19.42 0.27 -7.84
CA PRO A 259 -19.56 -1.16 -8.04
C PRO A 259 -20.89 -1.55 -8.67
N ALA A 260 -20.86 -2.54 -9.57
CA ALA A 260 -22.10 -3.12 -10.10
C ALA A 260 -22.87 -3.85 -9.00
N GLU A 261 -22.16 -4.46 -8.05
CA GLU A 261 -22.72 -5.15 -6.89
C GLU A 261 -21.88 -4.84 -5.64
N VAL A 262 -22.56 -4.72 -4.49
CA VAL A 262 -21.97 -4.68 -3.16
C VAL A 262 -22.47 -5.93 -2.43
N ARG A 263 -21.56 -6.80 -2.00
CA ARG A 263 -21.87 -8.07 -1.32
C ARG A 263 -21.37 -8.00 0.12
N VAL A 264 -22.28 -8.17 1.07
CA VAL A 264 -21.91 -8.33 2.47
C VAL A 264 -21.44 -9.77 2.68
N VAL A 265 -20.23 -9.95 3.19
CA VAL A 265 -19.63 -11.26 3.45
C VAL A 265 -19.29 -11.39 4.93
N PRO A 266 -19.32 -12.61 5.52
CA PRO A 266 -18.95 -12.80 6.91
C PRO A 266 -17.50 -12.44 7.21
N LYS A 267 -16.60 -12.65 6.24
CA LYS A 267 -15.18 -12.36 6.37
C LYS A 267 -14.54 -12.08 5.01
N VAL A 268 -13.79 -11.01 4.90
CA VAL A 268 -12.98 -10.69 3.73
C VAL A 268 -11.66 -11.48 3.79
N PRO A 269 -11.22 -12.14 2.69
CA PRO A 269 -9.98 -12.89 2.67
C PRO A 269 -8.75 -12.04 3.03
N VAL A 270 -7.92 -12.56 3.93
CA VAL A 270 -6.66 -11.95 4.38
C VAL A 270 -5.53 -12.98 4.39
N LEU A 271 -4.31 -12.54 4.11
CA LEU A 271 -3.08 -13.32 4.23
C LEU A 271 -2.71 -13.52 5.71
N GLY A 272 -1.82 -14.47 6.01
CA GLY A 272 -1.31 -14.69 7.38
C GLY A 272 -0.58 -13.49 8.00
N SER A 273 -0.19 -12.51 7.18
CA SER A 273 0.37 -11.23 7.62
C SER A 273 -0.69 -10.18 8.03
N GLY A 274 -1.98 -10.49 7.89
CA GLY A 274 -3.10 -9.59 8.18
C GLY A 274 -3.50 -8.67 7.01
N LYS A 275 -2.78 -8.71 5.88
CA LYS A 275 -3.11 -7.94 4.67
C LYS A 275 -4.23 -8.59 3.86
N LEU A 276 -4.97 -7.80 3.06
CA LEU A 276 -5.99 -8.33 2.15
C LEU A 276 -5.40 -9.37 1.16
N ASP A 277 -6.07 -10.50 1.00
CA ASP A 277 -5.76 -11.52 0.00
C ASP A 277 -6.61 -11.29 -1.27
N PHE A 278 -6.12 -10.45 -2.19
CA PHE A 278 -6.84 -10.14 -3.42
C PHE A 278 -7.09 -11.35 -4.33
N ALA A 279 -6.25 -12.39 -4.26
CA ALA A 279 -6.48 -13.62 -5.01
C ALA A 279 -7.66 -14.39 -4.41
N GLY A 280 -7.71 -14.49 -3.07
CA GLY A 280 -8.86 -15.00 -2.32
C GLY A 280 -10.14 -14.22 -2.61
N VAL A 281 -10.09 -12.88 -2.55
CA VAL A 281 -11.22 -11.99 -2.89
C VAL A 281 -11.74 -12.29 -4.30
N THR A 282 -10.84 -12.42 -5.28
CA THR A 282 -11.22 -12.70 -6.67
C THR A 282 -11.89 -14.06 -6.82
N ARG A 283 -11.37 -15.11 -6.17
CA ARG A 283 -12.00 -16.45 -6.17
C ARG A 283 -13.38 -16.43 -5.54
N MET A 284 -13.52 -15.76 -4.40
CA MET A 284 -14.80 -15.61 -3.69
C MET A 284 -15.83 -14.88 -4.55
N VAL A 285 -15.43 -13.78 -5.21
CA VAL A 285 -16.32 -13.02 -6.10
C VAL A 285 -16.77 -13.85 -7.31
N ARG A 286 -15.87 -14.67 -7.87
CA ARG A 286 -16.14 -15.54 -9.04
C ARG A 286 -16.88 -16.84 -8.68
N GLY A 287 -17.10 -17.13 -7.40
CA GLY A 287 -17.76 -18.36 -6.96
C GLY A 287 -16.89 -19.62 -7.03
N GLU A 288 -15.56 -19.47 -7.11
CA GLU A 288 -14.63 -20.59 -7.26
C GLU A 288 -14.38 -21.37 -5.95
N GLU A 289 -14.91 -20.91 -4.81
CA GLU A 289 -14.85 -21.64 -3.53
C GLU A 289 -15.85 -22.80 -3.43
N GLU A 290 -16.97 -22.78 -4.17
CA GLU A 290 -17.95 -23.89 -4.13
C GLU A 290 -17.48 -25.16 -4.86
N LEU A 291 -16.48 -25.05 -5.74
CA LEU A 291 -16.00 -26.18 -6.54
C LEU A 291 -15.08 -27.15 -5.78
N LYS A 292 -14.49 -26.74 -4.65
CA LYS A 292 -13.64 -27.63 -3.84
C LYS A 292 -14.39 -28.39 -2.75
N VAL A 293 -15.60 -27.96 -2.39
CA VAL A 293 -16.41 -28.64 -1.37
C VAL A 293 -17.32 -29.73 -1.96
N LYS A 294 -17.60 -29.68 -3.27
CA LYS A 294 -18.41 -30.71 -3.97
C LYS A 294 -17.60 -31.85 -4.60
N ALA A 295 -16.28 -31.87 -4.41
CA ALA A 295 -15.38 -32.88 -4.99
C ALA A 295 -14.61 -33.70 -3.92
N ALA A 296 -15.14 -33.77 -2.70
CA ALA A 296 -14.67 -34.64 -1.62
C ALA A 296 -15.76 -35.62 -1.21
#